data_AF-A0A3A4PKB6-F1
#
_entry.id   AF-A0A3A4PKB6-F1
#
_cell.length_a   1.000
_cell.length_b   1.000
_cell.length_c   1.000
_cell.angle_alpha   90.00
_cell.angle_beta   90.00
_cell.angle_gamma   90.00
#
_symmetry.space_group_name_H-M   'P 1'
#
loop_
_entity.id
_entity.type
_entity.pdbx_description
1 polymer ?
#
loop_
_entity_poly.entity_id
_entity_poly.type
_entity_poly.pdbx_seq_one_letter_code
_entity_poly.pdbx_strand_id
1 'polypeptide(L)'
;MGQRFRLKFSFDISGYSYQTKVILTALKRYGMILADNGSNWFISGCPDPNWNSDQLVSEFRRVQGSNFEAVDCSGLMVNRDSAEVSNSAFSFA
;
A
#
# COMPACT_ATOMS: atom_id res chain seq x y z
N MET A 1 2.93 5.29 -14.62
CA MET A 1 2.61 5.46 -13.18
C MET A 1 2.70 4.11 -12.49
N GLY A 2 2.78 4.06 -11.15
CA GLY A 2 2.92 2.78 -10.43
C GLY A 2 4.01 2.76 -9.34
N GLN A 3 4.38 3.92 -8.79
CA GLN A 3 5.28 3.96 -7.61
C GLN A 3 4.69 3.10 -6.49
N ARG A 4 5.55 2.30 -5.86
CA ARG A 4 5.18 1.52 -4.68
C ARG A 4 5.41 2.34 -3.42
N PHE A 5 4.41 2.36 -2.55
CA PHE A 5 4.48 2.98 -1.24
C PHE A 5 4.25 1.94 -0.16
N ARG A 6 4.91 2.09 0.98
CA ARG A 6 4.70 1.24 2.15
C ARG A 6 4.36 2.11 3.35
N LEU A 7 3.44 1.65 4.20
CA LEU A 7 3.14 2.34 5.45
C LEU A 7 4.33 2.13 6.40
N LYS A 8 4.83 3.20 7.01
CA LYS A 8 5.96 3.13 7.94
C LYS A 8 5.66 2.14 9.06
N PHE A 9 6.65 1.31 9.40
CA PHE A 9 6.50 0.33 10.48
C PHE A 9 6.14 1.00 11.82
N SER A 10 6.72 2.17 12.08
CA SER A 10 6.52 2.98 13.30
C SER A 10 5.16 3.66 13.40
N PHE A 11 4.35 3.67 12.34
CA PHE A 11 3.02 4.28 12.39
C PHE A 11 2.11 3.52 13.35
N ASP A 12 1.58 4.18 14.39
CA ASP A 12 0.69 3.50 15.34
C ASP A 12 -0.70 3.26 14.72
N ILE A 13 -1.14 2.01 14.79
CA ILE A 13 -2.45 1.57 14.30
C ILE A 13 -3.39 1.12 15.42
N SER A 14 -2.99 1.26 16.69
CA SER A 14 -3.74 0.79 17.87
C SER A 14 -5.15 1.41 17.96
N GLY A 15 -5.31 2.67 17.54
CA GLY A 15 -6.56 3.44 17.58
C GLY A 15 -7.49 3.27 16.37
N TYR A 16 -7.30 2.23 15.56
CA TYR A 16 -8.14 1.91 14.39
C TYR A 16 -9.03 0.68 14.66
N SER A 17 -10.11 0.58 13.88
CA SER A 17 -10.98 -0.60 13.90
C SER A 17 -10.24 -1.88 13.52
N TYR A 18 -10.80 -3.03 13.87
CA TYR A 18 -10.22 -4.33 13.52
C TYR A 18 -9.99 -4.48 12.01
N GLN A 19 -10.99 -4.14 11.20
CA GLN A 19 -10.91 -4.23 9.74
C GLN A 19 -9.82 -3.31 9.19
N THR A 20 -9.77 -2.05 9.64
CA THR A 20 -8.71 -1.13 9.21
C THR A 20 -7.33 -1.59 9.64
N LYS A 21 -7.17 -2.14 10.85
CA LYS A 21 -5.89 -2.71 11.30
C LYS A 21 -5.39 -3.83 10.40
N VAL A 22 -6.28 -4.69 9.88
CA VAL A 22 -5.90 -5.74 8.91
C VAL A 22 -5.29 -5.10 7.65
N ILE A 23 -5.94 -4.08 7.09
CA ILE A 23 -5.45 -3.39 5.88
C ILE A 23 -4.18 -2.60 6.17
N LEU A 24 -4.11 -1.83 7.26
CA LEU A 24 -2.91 -1.07 7.62
C LEU A 24 -1.71 -2.00 7.88
N THR A 25 -1.95 -3.18 8.46
CA THR A 25 -0.91 -4.21 8.63
C THR A 25 -0.44 -4.73 7.27
N ALA A 26 -1.36 -4.98 6.33
CA ALA A 26 -1.01 -5.34 4.96
C ALA A 26 -0.22 -4.22 4.26
N LEU A 27 -0.59 -2.95 4.44
CA LEU A 27 0.13 -1.79 3.89
C LEU A 27 1.52 -1.62 4.51
N LYS A 28 1.73 -2.02 5.77
CA LYS A 28 3.07 -2.09 6.37
C LYS A 28 3.92 -3.22 5.78
N ARG A 29 3.29 -4.36 5.46
CA ARG A 29 4.02 -5.57 5.02
C ARG A 29 4.29 -5.59 3.52
N TYR A 30 3.28 -5.29 2.74
CA TYR A 30 3.26 -5.45 1.27
C TYR A 30 3.22 -4.10 0.55
N GLY A 31 2.74 -3.05 1.21
CA GLY A 31 2.56 -1.74 0.59
C GLY A 31 1.37 -1.66 -0.36
N MET A 32 1.37 -0.60 -1.16
CA MET A 32 0.37 -0.27 -2.17
C MET A 32 1.03 0.29 -3.42
N ILE A 33 0.25 0.41 -4.50
CA ILE A 33 0.68 0.97 -5.78
C ILE A 33 -0.08 2.28 -6.00
N LEU A 34 0.63 3.32 -6.44
CA LEU A 34 0.03 4.59 -6.83
C LEU A 34 -0.79 4.41 -8.12
N ALA A 35 -2.11 4.64 -8.01
CA ALA A 35 -3.02 4.70 -9.13
C ALA A 35 -2.87 5.99 -9.94
N ASP A 36 -3.34 5.96 -11.19
CA ASP A 36 -3.37 7.09 -12.12
C ASP A 36 -4.61 7.97 -11.99
N ASN A 37 -5.55 7.57 -11.14
CA ASN A 37 -6.81 8.25 -10.89
C ASN A 37 -7.16 8.28 -9.40
N GLY A 38 -8.18 9.07 -9.06
CA GLY A 38 -8.64 9.26 -7.69
C GLY A 38 -8.15 10.56 -7.05
N SER A 39 -8.53 10.76 -5.79
CA SER A 39 -8.10 11.91 -5.00
C SER A 39 -6.80 11.60 -4.24
N ASN A 40 -6.13 12.66 -3.79
CA ASN A 40 -4.83 12.56 -3.12
C ASN A 40 -4.90 11.61 -1.91
N TRP A 41 -4.02 10.60 -1.88
CA TRP A 41 -3.95 9.57 -0.83
C TRP A 41 -5.27 8.83 -0.56
N PHE A 42 -6.15 8.74 -1.56
CA PHE A 42 -7.34 7.91 -1.46
C PHE A 42 -6.96 6.43 -1.62
N ILE A 43 -7.27 5.63 -0.61
CA ILE A 43 -7.07 4.18 -0.66
C ILE A 43 -8.32 3.55 -1.28
N SER A 44 -8.16 3.04 -2.49
CA SER A 44 -9.18 2.23 -3.17
C SER A 44 -8.84 0.74 -3.08
N GLY A 45 -9.84 -0.10 -3.30
CA GLY A 45 -9.72 -1.54 -3.28
C GLY A 45 -10.95 -2.20 -3.89
N CYS A 46 -10.99 -3.54 -3.85
CA CYS A 46 -12.17 -4.28 -4.26
C CYS A 46 -13.27 -4.11 -3.18
N PRO A 47 -14.51 -3.71 -3.55
CA PRO A 47 -15.63 -3.72 -2.62
C PRO A 47 -15.91 -5.14 -2.14
N ASP A 48 -16.11 -5.30 -0.83
CA ASP A 48 -16.52 -6.58 -0.24
C ASP A 48 -17.60 -6.30 0.83
N PRO A 49 -18.75 -6.99 0.77
CA PRO A 49 -19.89 -6.72 1.66
C PRO A 49 -19.61 -7.02 3.14
N ASN A 50 -18.55 -7.76 3.46
CA ASN A 50 -18.14 -8.03 4.83
C ASN A 50 -17.36 -6.86 5.46
N TRP A 51 -17.07 -5.81 4.68
CA TRP A 51 -16.34 -4.64 5.14
C TRP A 51 -17.27 -3.45 5.36
N ASN A 52 -17.04 -2.70 6.44
CA ASN A 52 -17.73 -1.44 6.68
C ASN A 52 -17.02 -0.31 5.91
N SER A 53 -17.45 -0.09 4.67
CA SER A 53 -16.84 0.90 3.77
C SER A 53 -16.79 2.32 4.34
N ASP A 54 -17.86 2.78 5.00
CA ASP A 54 -17.91 4.14 5.56
C ASP A 54 -16.89 4.31 6.70
N GLN A 55 -16.76 3.28 7.54
CA GLN A 55 -15.74 3.27 8.59
C GLN A 55 -14.33 3.23 8.00
N LEU A 56 -14.08 2.38 7.00
CA LEU A 56 -12.78 2.32 6.32
C LEU A 56 -12.40 3.66 5.71
N VAL A 57 -13.30 4.27 4.93
CA VAL A 57 -13.04 5.56 4.25
C VAL A 57 -12.75 6.67 5.27
N SER A 58 -13.53 6.74 6.35
CA SER A 58 -13.30 7.75 7.40
C SER A 58 -11.98 7.53 8.13
N GLU A 59 -11.62 6.28 8.42
CA GLU A 59 -10.37 5.95 9.10
C GLU A 59 -9.13 6.15 8.22
N PHE A 60 -9.19 5.79 6.94
CA PHE A 60 -8.08 6.01 6.00
C PHE A 60 -7.74 7.48 5.79
N ARG A 61 -8.73 8.38 5.87
CA ARG A 61 -8.47 9.84 5.80
C ARG A 61 -7.58 10.37 6.93
N ARG A 62 -7.44 9.62 8.03
CA ARG A 62 -6.54 9.96 9.14
C ARG A 62 -5.08 9.57 8.83
N VAL A 63 -4.84 8.75 7.82
CA VAL A 63 -3.52 8.28 7.41
C VAL A 63 -2.95 9.24 6.36
N GLN A 64 -2.12 10.18 6.81
CA GLN A 64 -1.48 11.14 5.91
C GLN A 64 -0.38 10.48 5.05
N GLY A 65 -0.13 11.04 3.87
CA GLY A 65 0.96 10.63 2.97
C GLY A 65 2.35 10.60 3.62
N SER A 66 2.59 11.48 4.59
CA SER A 66 3.85 11.53 5.38
C SER A 66 4.11 10.27 6.21
N ASN A 67 3.09 9.44 6.43
CA ASN A 67 3.21 8.14 7.10
C ASN A 67 3.67 7.02 6.15
N PHE A 68 3.74 7.29 4.84
CA PHE A 68 4.24 6.36 3.86
C PHE A 68 5.69 6.66 3.50
N GLU A 69 6.36 5.65 2.97
CA GLU A 69 7.68 5.74 2.37
C GLU A 69 7.62 5.19 0.94
N ALA A 70 8.33 5.84 0.02
CA ALA A 70 8.49 5.32 -1.33
C ALA A 70 9.44 4.12 -1.27
N VAL A 71 9.01 3.00 -1.85
CA VAL A 71 9.83 1.80 -1.96
C VAL A 71 10.78 1.97 -3.15
N ASP A 72 12.08 1.90 -2.88
CA ASP A 72 13.09 1.85 -3.93
C ASP A 72 12.98 0.51 -4.67
N CYS A 73 12.60 0.58 -5.94
CA CYS A 73 12.46 -0.56 -6.84
C CYS A 73 13.58 -0.61 -7.88
N SER A 74 14.60 0.26 -7.81
CA SER A 74 15.67 0.35 -8.80
C SER A 74 16.43 -0.97 -8.97
N GLY A 75 16.62 -1.73 -7.90
CA GLY A 75 17.25 -3.06 -7.93
C GLY A 75 16.42 -4.15 -8.62
N LEU A 76 15.14 -3.92 -8.90
CA LEU A 76 14.30 -4.86 -9.65
C LEU A 76 14.29 -4.58 -11.15
N MET A 77 14.59 -3.34 -11.55
CA MET A 77 14.39 -2.82 -12.90
C MET A 77 15.47 -3.31 -13.86
N VAL A 78 15.06 -3.93 -14.98
CA VAL A 78 15.99 -4.35 -16.05
C VAL A 78 16.13 -3.26 -17.12
N ASN A 79 15.01 -2.65 -17.52
CA ASN A 79 14.97 -1.57 -18.50
C ASN A 79 14.10 -0.43 -17.95
N ARG A 80 14.55 0.81 -18.11
CA ARG A 80 13.87 2.01 -17.60
C ARG A 80 12.51 2.23 -18.24
N ASP A 81 12.36 1.88 -19.51
CA ASP A 81 11.16 2.18 -20.30
C ASP A 81 10.21 0.96 -20.40
N SER A 82 10.42 -0.04 -19.54
CA SER A 82 9.53 -1.20 -19.43
C SER A 82 9.24 -1.52 -17.95
N ALA A 83 8.22 -2.34 -17.70
CA ALA A 83 7.95 -2.90 -16.37
C ALA A 83 8.69 -4.24 -16.14
N GLU A 84 9.71 -4.52 -16.94
CA GLU A 84 10.48 -5.77 -16.87
C GLU A 84 11.31 -5.83 -15.59
N VAL A 85 11.22 -6.96 -14.90
CA VAL A 85 11.95 -7.25 -13.67
C VAL A 85 12.85 -8.45 -13.84
N SER A 86 14.01 -8.46 -13.17
CA SER A 86 14.87 -9.64 -13.19
C SER A 86 14.12 -10.80 -12.51
N ASN A 87 14.01 -11.93 -13.20
CA ASN A 87 13.37 -13.12 -12.65
C ASN A 87 14.32 -13.84 -11.68
N SER A 88 14.68 -13.14 -10.59
CA SER A 88 15.46 -13.70 -9.50
C SER A 88 14.48 -14.47 -8.62
N ALA A 89 14.18 -15.72 -9.00
CA ALA A 89 13.40 -16.61 -8.16
C ALA A 89 14.12 -16.73 -6.81
N PHE A 90 13.54 -16.20 -5.74
CA PHE A 90 13.92 -16.56 -4.38
C PHE A 90 13.62 -18.05 -4.23
N SER A 91 14.65 -18.88 -4.42
CA SER A 91 14.60 -20.30 -4.07
C SER A 91 14.54 -20.37 -2.55
N PHE A 92 13.35 -20.62 -2.00
CA PHE A 92 13.21 -21.15 -0.66
C PHE A 92 13.44 -22.65 -0.76
N ALA A 93 14.66 -23.07 -0.48
CA ALA A 93 15.00 -24.45 -0.11
C ALA A 93 15.12 -24.53 1.42
#